data_AF-A0A2J7W8V3-F1
#
_entry.id   AF-A0A2J7W8V3-F1
#
_cell.length_a   1.000
_cell.length_b   1.000
_cell.length_c   1.000
_cell.angle_alpha   90.00
_cell.angle_beta   90.00
_cell.angle_gamma   90.00
#
_symmetry.space_group_name_H-M   'P 1'
#
loop_
_entity.id
_entity.type
_entity.pdbx_description
1 polymer ?
#
loop_
_entity_poly.entity_id
_entity_poly.type
_entity_poly.pdbx_seq_one_letter_code
_entity_poly.pdbx_strand_id
1 'polypeptide(L)'
;MTLRLAASLLDLVLGLELGPSDKGTPNRCSLDGVTWESRQEGVIDIGIRKLEAAALRLASGALVLEIGRIAVHELAGQVRIEAGVPRLSALGAAGVELSGVKLHGPLGLSPQLQEVWNALPGSPPAGITAGQAAADAWSLGPLGEAEGVIRGEITDAHLLFDAEVTVPIRHGQIDFSDATVEHVGPDSRMGVSRLGLYVDAPNGRSYLYQFASAPLAGVEFERRGALLSPWVSERGTLRLQAFAESMLRQGRRGHGQGLTEQARLLLGRTALSGEVQLGDGRFAVPGLQAHMVGRSEGRNALGLRSEAVGHGLTVEMASLSARDAAAKWKGAELACDEVTAGLKLQLFVEGRQVRFVLEVENGRAAGPRLDLGRSESA
;
A
#
# COMPACT_ATOMS: atom_id res chain seq x y z
N MET A 1 25.55 27.25 6.96
CA MET A 1 24.66 27.84 5.93
C MET A 1 23.93 26.79 5.04
N THR A 2 24.25 25.50 5.15
CA THR A 2 23.66 24.38 4.36
C THR A 2 22.24 23.95 4.78
N LEU A 3 21.85 24.17 6.04
CA LEU A 3 20.53 23.83 6.58
C LEU A 3 19.36 24.63 5.95
N ARG A 4 19.59 25.90 5.58
CA ARG A 4 18.54 26.76 5.01
C ARG A 4 18.19 26.41 3.56
N LEU A 5 19.15 25.89 2.79
CA LEU A 5 18.95 25.46 1.41
C LEU A 5 18.22 24.11 1.33
N ALA A 6 18.54 23.15 2.21
CA ALA A 6 17.83 21.88 2.29
C ALA A 6 16.38 22.06 2.79
N ALA A 7 16.16 22.95 3.78
CA ALA A 7 14.83 23.36 4.21
C ALA A 7 14.05 24.01 3.08
N SER A 8 14.64 24.97 2.38
CA SER A 8 13.97 25.67 1.28
C SER A 8 13.70 24.79 0.05
N LEU A 9 14.41 23.68 -0.17
CA LEU A 9 14.10 22.75 -1.26
C LEU A 9 13.02 21.75 -0.86
N LEU A 10 12.96 21.32 0.41
CA LEU A 10 11.95 20.35 0.89
C LEU A 10 10.61 21.02 1.23
N ASP A 11 10.64 22.24 1.80
CA ASP A 11 9.45 23.07 2.04
C ASP A 11 8.78 23.47 0.72
N LEU A 12 9.58 23.88 -0.27
CA LEU A 12 9.09 24.48 -1.51
C LEU A 12 8.62 23.44 -2.54
N VAL A 13 9.05 22.19 -2.41
CA VAL A 13 8.73 21.08 -3.33
C VAL A 13 7.64 20.16 -2.78
N LEU A 14 7.59 19.91 -1.46
CA LEU A 14 6.72 18.88 -0.87
C LEU A 14 5.83 19.39 0.29
N GLY A 15 6.07 20.60 0.80
CA GLY A 15 5.43 21.12 2.02
C GLY A 15 5.79 20.28 3.24
N LEU A 16 7.06 19.89 3.37
CA LEU A 16 7.61 19.10 4.46
C LEU A 16 8.51 19.98 5.34
N GLU A 17 8.18 20.11 6.62
CA GLU A 17 9.02 20.85 7.57
C GLU A 17 10.20 19.99 8.00
N LEU A 18 11.41 20.58 7.97
CA LEU A 18 12.62 19.96 8.51
C LEU A 18 12.59 20.01 10.04
N GLY A 19 12.30 18.85 10.66
CA GLY A 19 12.28 18.72 12.11
C GLY A 19 13.68 18.67 12.71
N PRO A 20 13.86 18.98 14.01
CA PRO A 20 15.11 18.73 14.70
C PRO A 20 15.42 17.22 14.67
N SER A 21 16.61 16.87 14.18
CA SER A 21 17.19 15.53 14.33
C SER A 21 17.29 15.20 15.81
N ASP A 22 16.99 13.95 16.18
CA ASP A 22 17.14 13.49 17.56
C ASP A 22 18.59 13.70 18.03
N LYS A 23 18.72 14.00 19.34
CA LYS A 23 19.98 14.36 20.01
C LYS A 23 21.05 13.26 19.83
N GLY A 24 21.80 13.29 18.74
CA GLY A 24 22.90 12.35 18.52
C GLY A 24 23.65 12.54 17.21
N THR A 25 22.96 12.88 16.10
CA THR A 25 23.63 13.02 14.79
C THR A 25 23.12 14.26 14.05
N PRO A 26 23.95 15.30 13.85
CA PRO A 26 23.54 16.47 13.09
C PRO A 26 23.30 16.09 11.63
N ASN A 27 22.29 16.70 10.99
CA ASN A 27 22.03 16.55 9.56
C ASN A 27 23.33 16.88 8.80
N ARG A 28 23.80 15.94 7.98
CA ARG A 28 24.98 16.14 7.13
C ARG A 28 24.52 16.26 5.69
N CYS A 29 25.09 17.20 4.96
CA CYS A 29 24.85 17.39 3.55
C CYS A 29 26.16 17.74 2.87
N SER A 30 26.50 17.04 1.80
CA SER A 30 27.68 17.27 0.97
C SER A 30 27.29 17.31 -0.49
N LEU A 31 27.90 18.23 -1.23
CA LEU A 31 27.73 18.42 -2.67
C LEU A 31 29.11 18.33 -3.32
N ASP A 32 29.21 17.59 -4.41
CA ASP A 32 30.40 17.49 -5.26
C ASP A 32 30.06 17.82 -6.71
N GLY A 33 31.01 18.46 -7.40
CA GLY A 33 30.90 18.77 -8.82
C GLY A 33 29.73 19.67 -9.18
N VAL A 34 29.52 20.76 -8.43
CA VAL A 34 28.46 21.74 -8.72
C VAL A 34 28.82 22.56 -9.96
N THR A 35 27.93 22.58 -10.93
CA THR A 35 28.00 23.42 -12.13
C THR A 35 26.77 24.31 -12.24
N TRP A 36 26.94 25.46 -12.87
CA TRP A 36 25.88 26.43 -13.11
C TRP A 36 26.08 26.98 -14.51
N GLU A 37 25.05 26.90 -15.34
CA GLU A 37 25.04 27.49 -16.68
C GLU A 37 23.79 28.34 -16.89
N SER A 38 23.99 29.59 -17.33
CA SER A 38 22.89 30.47 -17.69
C SER A 38 22.56 30.28 -19.16
N ARG A 39 21.33 29.89 -19.50
CA ARG A 39 20.84 29.87 -20.88
C ARG A 39 20.25 31.23 -21.27
N GLN A 40 20.10 31.44 -22.58
CA GLN A 40 19.27 32.52 -23.11
C GLN A 40 17.82 32.31 -22.60
N GLU A 41 17.08 33.40 -22.37
CA GLU A 41 15.69 33.43 -21.84
C GLU A 41 15.51 33.27 -20.30
N GLY A 42 16.54 33.48 -19.49
CA GLY A 42 16.37 33.53 -18.02
C GLY A 42 16.14 32.17 -17.36
N VAL A 43 16.55 31.10 -18.05
CA VAL A 43 16.63 29.73 -17.53
C VAL A 43 18.07 29.47 -17.08
N ILE A 44 18.22 28.89 -15.90
CA ILE A 44 19.48 28.50 -15.28
C ILE A 44 19.49 26.98 -15.16
N ASP A 45 20.50 26.34 -15.73
CA ASP A 45 20.79 24.93 -15.52
C ASP A 45 21.74 24.79 -14.33
N ILE A 46 21.41 23.88 -13.43
CA ILE A 46 22.23 23.52 -12.27
C ILE A 46 22.60 22.04 -12.40
N GLY A 47 23.88 21.73 -12.35
CA GLY A 47 24.38 20.35 -12.31
C GLY A 47 25.06 20.07 -10.98
N ILE A 48 24.88 18.88 -10.42
CA ILE A 48 25.56 18.40 -9.22
C ILE A 48 25.93 16.94 -9.48
N ARG A 49 27.23 16.65 -9.57
CA ARG A 49 27.73 15.28 -9.80
C ARG A 49 27.28 14.31 -8.70
N LYS A 50 27.40 14.73 -7.44
CA LYS A 50 26.97 13.93 -6.30
C LYS A 50 26.40 14.81 -5.19
N LEU A 51 25.18 14.50 -4.77
CA LEU A 51 24.57 15.04 -3.56
C LEU A 51 24.43 13.90 -2.56
N GLU A 52 24.86 14.10 -1.33
CA GLU A 52 24.67 13.13 -0.26
C GLU A 52 24.15 13.85 0.97
N ALA A 53 23.07 13.33 1.56
CA ALA A 53 22.51 13.83 2.80
C ALA A 53 22.19 12.68 3.76
N ALA A 54 22.32 12.92 5.06
CA ALA A 54 22.15 11.89 6.08
C ALA A 54 21.49 12.46 7.34
N ALA A 55 20.87 11.55 8.10
CA ALA A 55 20.12 11.85 9.32
C ALA A 55 19.03 12.92 9.09
N LEU A 56 18.23 12.76 8.03
CA LEU A 56 17.14 13.68 7.73
C LEU A 56 15.88 13.25 8.48
N ARG A 57 15.17 14.22 9.05
CA ARG A 57 13.87 14.03 9.67
C ARG A 57 12.92 15.11 9.20
N LEU A 58 11.85 14.70 8.56
CA LEU A 58 10.85 15.55 7.93
C LEU A 58 9.49 15.26 8.57
N ALA A 59 8.73 16.31 8.86
CA ALA A 59 7.40 16.19 9.42
C ALA A 59 6.37 16.91 8.53
N SER A 60 5.19 16.32 8.39
CA SER A 60 4.03 16.96 7.78
C SER A 60 2.78 16.57 8.58
N GLY A 61 2.36 17.45 9.47
CA GLY A 61 1.31 17.15 10.44
C GLY A 61 1.73 15.99 11.36
N ALA A 62 0.92 14.93 11.41
CA ALA A 62 1.20 13.75 12.22
C ALA A 62 2.09 12.69 11.53
N LEU A 63 2.45 12.92 10.26
CA LEU A 63 3.36 12.04 9.51
C LEU A 63 4.80 12.47 9.74
N VAL A 64 5.66 11.50 10.00
CA VAL A 64 7.10 11.68 10.18
C VAL A 64 7.83 10.78 9.20
N LEU A 65 8.76 11.37 8.45
CA LEU A 65 9.66 10.69 7.51
C LEU A 65 11.10 10.87 8.01
N GLU A 66 11.74 9.75 8.31
CA GLU A 66 13.15 9.68 8.66
C GLU A 66 13.92 9.07 7.49
N ILE A 67 15.10 9.60 7.19
CA ILE A 67 15.99 9.10 6.15
C ILE A 67 17.39 9.01 6.74
N GLY A 68 17.89 7.79 6.92
CA GLY A 68 19.25 7.55 7.38
C GLY A 68 20.29 8.15 6.43
N ARG A 69 20.19 7.82 5.14
CA ARG A 69 21.05 8.35 4.07
C ARG A 69 20.29 8.43 2.75
N ILE A 70 20.55 9.50 1.99
CA ILE A 70 20.18 9.66 0.60
C ILE A 70 21.43 10.06 -0.20
N ALA A 71 21.69 9.39 -1.31
CA ALA A 71 22.70 9.77 -2.28
C ALA A 71 22.05 9.94 -3.65
N VAL A 72 22.31 11.06 -4.30
CA VAL A 72 21.81 11.40 -5.64
C VAL A 72 23.00 11.60 -6.56
N HIS A 73 22.96 10.95 -7.71
CA HIS A 73 24.04 10.92 -8.69
C HIS A 73 23.63 11.64 -9.96
N GLU A 74 24.50 12.51 -10.46
CA GLU A 74 24.29 13.32 -11.67
C GLU A 74 22.95 14.06 -11.64
N LEU A 75 22.73 14.84 -10.57
CA LEU A 75 21.54 15.65 -10.40
C LEU A 75 21.62 16.87 -11.34
N ALA A 76 20.62 17.02 -12.19
CA ALA A 76 20.43 18.17 -13.06
C ALA A 76 19.11 18.85 -12.73
N GLY A 77 19.11 20.17 -12.64
CA GLY A 77 17.92 20.97 -12.35
C GLY A 77 17.79 22.16 -13.27
N GLN A 78 16.55 22.55 -13.56
CA GLN A 78 16.23 23.77 -14.29
C GLN A 78 15.54 24.78 -13.37
N VAL A 79 16.17 25.93 -13.21
CA VAL A 79 15.63 27.07 -12.47
C VAL A 79 15.20 28.15 -13.46
N ARG A 80 13.97 28.65 -13.32
CA ARG A 80 13.43 29.75 -14.14
C ARG A 80 13.29 30.99 -13.29
N ILE A 81 13.57 32.15 -13.85
CA ILE A 81 13.30 33.42 -13.19
C ILE A 81 11.88 33.88 -13.56
N GLU A 82 10.94 33.73 -12.64
CA GLU A 82 9.54 34.18 -12.81
C GLU A 82 9.30 35.42 -11.97
N ALA A 83 8.92 36.54 -12.60
CA ALA A 83 8.74 37.84 -11.94
C ALA A 83 9.94 38.26 -11.06
N GLY A 84 11.17 37.94 -11.49
CA GLY A 84 12.40 38.23 -10.76
C GLY A 84 12.74 37.24 -9.65
N VAL A 85 11.94 36.20 -9.43
CA VAL A 85 12.16 35.17 -8.41
C VAL A 85 12.62 33.87 -9.07
N PRO A 86 13.79 33.31 -8.70
CA PRO A 86 14.20 32.01 -9.17
C PRO A 86 13.28 30.92 -8.61
N ARG A 87 12.70 30.12 -9.49
CA ARG A 87 11.83 28.98 -9.17
C ARG A 87 12.36 27.72 -9.84
N LEU A 88 12.49 26.66 -9.05
CA LEU A 88 12.81 25.35 -9.58
C LEU A 88 11.63 24.84 -10.41
N SER A 89 11.89 24.40 -11.64
CA SER A 89 10.87 23.95 -12.59
C SER A 89 10.91 22.43 -12.81
N ALA A 90 12.11 21.87 -12.92
CA ALA A 90 12.32 20.45 -13.11
C ALA A 90 13.62 20.00 -12.44
N LEU A 91 13.66 18.74 -12.00
CA LEU A 91 14.85 18.03 -11.54
C LEU A 91 14.90 16.65 -12.21
N GLY A 92 16.10 16.21 -12.54
CA GLY A 92 16.39 14.85 -12.97
C GLY A 92 17.70 14.36 -12.36
N ALA A 93 17.85 13.07 -12.15
CA ALA A 93 19.13 12.48 -11.76
C ALA A 93 19.36 11.15 -12.49
N ALA A 94 20.60 10.71 -12.61
CA ALA A 94 20.92 9.40 -13.15
C ALA A 94 20.49 8.28 -12.19
N GLY A 95 20.67 8.51 -10.89
CA GLY A 95 20.26 7.55 -9.86
C GLY A 95 20.16 8.13 -8.46
N VAL A 96 19.32 7.50 -7.65
CA VAL A 96 19.15 7.79 -6.23
C VAL A 96 19.30 6.52 -5.43
N GLU A 97 20.07 6.58 -4.35
CA GLU A 97 20.17 5.55 -3.32
C GLU A 97 19.59 6.08 -2.00
N LEU A 98 18.82 5.24 -1.32
CA LEU A 98 18.17 5.53 -0.06
C LEU A 98 18.47 4.37 0.91
N SER A 99 18.78 4.70 2.16
CA SER A 99 18.89 3.66 3.20
C SER A 99 18.36 4.14 4.54
N GLY A 100 17.74 3.23 5.28
CA GLY A 100 17.13 3.52 6.58
C GLY A 100 16.03 4.57 6.46
N VAL A 101 15.16 4.44 5.46
CA VAL A 101 13.98 5.30 5.35
C VAL A 101 12.88 4.74 6.23
N LYS A 102 12.21 5.59 6.99
CA LYS A 102 11.08 5.23 7.83
C LYS A 102 10.00 6.31 7.75
N LEU A 103 8.85 5.96 7.18
CA LEU A 103 7.65 6.81 7.19
C LEU A 103 6.66 6.25 8.20
N HIS A 104 6.23 7.05 9.16
CA HIS A 104 5.29 6.60 10.17
C HIS A 104 4.32 7.68 10.61
N GLY A 105 3.17 7.25 11.12
CA GLY A 105 2.12 8.13 11.58
C GLY A 105 0.79 7.41 11.79
N PRO A 106 -0.27 8.15 12.13
CA PRO A 106 -1.62 7.60 12.14
C PRO A 106 -2.05 7.29 10.69
N LEU A 107 -2.74 6.17 10.51
CA LEU A 107 -3.39 5.86 9.24
C LEU A 107 -4.68 6.69 9.17
N GLY A 108 -4.64 7.81 8.45
CA GLY A 108 -5.81 8.66 8.23
C GLY A 108 -6.70 8.09 7.13
N LEU A 109 -8.01 7.97 7.39
CA LEU A 109 -9.00 7.87 6.33
C LEU A 109 -9.14 9.25 5.69
N SER A 110 -9.33 9.33 4.37
CA SER A 110 -9.64 10.63 3.75
C SER A 110 -10.88 11.25 4.42
N PRO A 111 -11.03 12.58 4.51
CA PRO A 111 -12.20 13.19 5.14
C PRO A 111 -13.53 12.64 4.61
N GLN A 112 -13.59 12.30 3.32
CA GLN A 112 -14.73 11.67 2.66
C GLN A 112 -14.99 10.23 3.17
N LEU A 113 -13.94 9.44 3.40
CA LEU A 113 -14.05 8.11 4.00
C LEU A 113 -14.31 8.19 5.51
N GLN A 114 -13.80 9.23 6.18
CA GLN A 114 -14.02 9.50 7.60
C GLN A 114 -15.49 9.90 7.85
N GLU A 115 -16.09 10.72 6.99
CA GLU A 115 -17.51 11.06 7.00
C GLU A 115 -18.40 9.83 6.77
N VAL A 116 -18.06 8.98 5.79
CA VAL A 116 -18.75 7.70 5.54
C VAL A 116 -18.60 6.73 6.71
N TRP A 117 -17.41 6.66 7.32
CA TRP A 117 -17.13 5.82 8.50
C TRP A 117 -17.91 6.28 9.73
N ASN A 118 -18.04 7.59 9.90
CA ASN A 118 -18.81 8.21 10.98
C ASN A 118 -20.33 8.18 10.73
N ALA A 119 -20.77 8.06 9.47
CA ALA A 119 -22.18 8.08 9.05
C ALA A 119 -22.87 6.70 8.99
N LEU A 120 -22.25 5.65 9.53
CA LEU A 120 -22.98 4.40 9.78
C LEU A 120 -23.84 4.57 11.05
N PRO A 121 -25.20 4.58 10.96
CA PRO A 121 -26.02 3.95 9.94
C PRO A 121 -26.80 4.90 9.02
N GLY A 122 -26.68 4.66 7.71
CA GLY A 122 -27.83 4.67 6.78
C GLY A 122 -28.18 5.96 6.05
N SER A 123 -27.33 6.44 5.13
CA SER A 123 -27.74 6.90 3.78
C SER A 123 -26.56 7.49 2.99
N PRO A 124 -26.49 7.30 1.65
CA PRO A 124 -25.42 7.86 0.84
C PRO A 124 -25.66 9.35 0.54
N PRO A 125 -24.63 10.22 0.58
CA PRO A 125 -24.73 11.55 -0.03
C PRO A 125 -24.71 11.42 -1.56
N ALA A 126 -25.65 12.09 -2.22
CA ALA A 126 -25.75 12.14 -3.67
C ALA A 126 -24.75 13.14 -4.26
N GLY A 127 -24.01 12.70 -5.28
CA GLY A 127 -23.33 13.56 -6.25
C GLY A 127 -21.81 13.56 -6.16
N ILE A 128 -21.13 12.69 -6.92
CA ILE A 128 -19.71 12.87 -7.27
C ILE A 128 -19.48 12.35 -8.71
N THR A 129 -19.62 13.23 -9.70
CA THR A 129 -19.36 12.92 -11.13
C THR A 129 -17.87 12.98 -11.50
N ALA A 130 -17.01 13.55 -10.67
CA ALA A 130 -15.54 13.55 -10.87
C ALA A 130 -14.84 12.26 -10.38
N GLY A 131 -15.55 11.37 -9.67
CA GLY A 131 -14.99 10.18 -9.03
C GLY A 131 -14.89 8.94 -9.93
N GLN A 132 -15.50 8.97 -11.13
CA GLN A 132 -15.53 7.82 -12.05
C GLN A 132 -14.19 7.62 -12.77
N ALA A 133 -13.53 8.69 -13.25
CA ALA A 133 -12.22 8.58 -13.91
C ALA A 133 -11.10 8.13 -12.94
N ALA A 134 -11.21 8.47 -11.65
CA ALA A 134 -10.28 8.01 -10.61
C ALA A 134 -10.56 6.58 -10.11
N ALA A 135 -11.76 6.04 -10.37
CA ALA A 135 -12.14 4.66 -10.03
C ALA A 135 -11.62 3.65 -11.06
N ASP A 136 -11.43 4.07 -12.31
CA ASP A 136 -10.85 3.28 -13.41
C ASP A 136 -9.30 3.23 -13.35
N ALA A 137 -8.69 4.01 -12.45
CA ALA A 137 -7.23 4.07 -12.28
C ALA A 137 -6.66 2.95 -11.38
N TRP A 138 -7.51 2.18 -10.69
CA TRP A 138 -7.07 1.07 -9.85
C TRP A 138 -6.75 -0.15 -10.69
N SER A 139 -5.50 -0.60 -10.63
CA SER A 139 -5.01 -1.83 -11.25
C SER A 139 -4.14 -2.55 -10.24
N LEU A 140 -4.54 -3.75 -9.82
CA LEU A 140 -3.76 -4.61 -8.94
C LEU A 140 -3.25 -5.83 -9.72
N GLY A 141 -2.69 -5.58 -10.91
CA GLY A 141 -2.20 -6.60 -11.84
C GLY A 141 -1.34 -7.71 -11.20
N PRO A 142 -0.39 -7.40 -10.32
CA PRO A 142 0.43 -8.41 -9.63
C PRO A 142 -0.37 -9.47 -8.85
N LEU A 143 -1.60 -9.17 -8.42
CA LEU A 143 -2.45 -10.15 -7.75
C LEU A 143 -3.05 -11.18 -8.71
N GLY A 144 -3.09 -10.89 -10.02
CA GLY A 144 -3.70 -11.74 -11.03
C GLY A 144 -2.95 -13.06 -11.27
N GLU A 145 -1.66 -13.11 -10.92
CA GLU A 145 -0.82 -14.31 -11.04
C GLU A 145 -0.14 -14.69 -9.71
N ALA A 146 -0.65 -14.20 -8.59
CA ALA A 146 -0.06 -14.47 -7.28
C ALA A 146 -0.07 -15.98 -6.97
N GLU A 147 0.98 -16.44 -6.29
CA GLU A 147 1.13 -17.83 -5.84
C GLU A 147 1.54 -17.83 -4.38
N GLY A 148 0.99 -18.73 -3.56
CA GLY A 148 1.42 -18.82 -2.18
C GLY A 148 0.41 -19.46 -1.26
N VAL A 149 0.62 -19.27 0.04
CA VAL A 149 -0.26 -19.81 1.08
C VAL A 149 -0.39 -18.78 2.19
N ILE A 150 -1.62 -18.59 2.66
CA ILE A 150 -1.93 -17.85 3.87
C ILE A 150 -2.44 -18.84 4.91
N ARG A 151 -1.92 -18.74 6.14
CA ARG A 151 -2.30 -19.56 7.28
C ARG A 151 -2.83 -18.68 8.41
N GLY A 152 -3.95 -19.09 8.98
CA GLY A 152 -4.51 -18.50 10.20
C GLY A 152 -4.50 -19.52 11.31
N GLU A 153 -4.06 -19.14 12.50
CA GLU A 153 -4.16 -19.96 13.71
C GLU A 153 -5.06 -19.23 14.70
N ILE A 154 -6.13 -19.89 15.11
CA ILE A 154 -7.10 -19.35 16.08
C ILE A 154 -6.90 -20.13 17.38
N THR A 155 -6.33 -19.47 18.38
CA THR A 155 -6.14 -20.05 19.71
C THR A 155 -7.23 -19.54 20.65
N ASP A 156 -8.14 -20.41 21.11
CA ASP A 156 -9.13 -20.04 22.14
C ASP A 156 -9.07 -20.95 23.38
N ALA A 157 -8.35 -20.47 24.39
CA ALA A 157 -8.22 -21.13 25.69
C ALA A 157 -9.55 -21.25 26.46
N HIS A 158 -10.58 -20.45 26.14
CA HIS A 158 -11.88 -20.53 26.83
C HIS A 158 -12.78 -21.62 26.26
N LEU A 159 -12.55 -22.06 25.03
CA LEU A 159 -13.36 -23.08 24.36
C LEU A 159 -12.58 -24.37 24.04
N LEU A 160 -11.29 -24.45 24.39
CA LEU A 160 -10.40 -25.59 24.11
C LEU A 160 -10.34 -25.95 22.62
N PHE A 161 -10.58 -24.97 21.74
CA PHE A 161 -10.49 -25.17 20.30
C PHE A 161 -9.31 -24.36 19.75
N ASP A 162 -8.39 -25.10 19.13
CA ASP A 162 -7.42 -24.56 18.20
C ASP A 162 -7.87 -24.91 16.79
N ALA A 163 -7.86 -23.91 15.92
CA ALA A 163 -8.15 -24.11 14.51
C ALA A 163 -7.01 -23.56 13.65
N GLU A 164 -6.46 -24.43 12.79
CA GLU A 164 -5.53 -24.06 11.75
C GLU A 164 -6.28 -23.94 10.42
N VAL A 165 -6.21 -22.76 9.82
CA VAL A 165 -6.83 -22.43 8.54
C VAL A 165 -5.73 -22.28 7.52
N THR A 166 -5.71 -23.10 6.47
CA THR A 166 -4.77 -22.96 5.35
C THR A 166 -5.51 -22.58 4.07
N VAL A 167 -5.13 -21.47 3.46
CA VAL A 167 -5.71 -20.94 2.24
C VAL A 167 -4.64 -20.86 1.15
N PRO A 168 -4.60 -21.83 0.22
CA PRO A 168 -3.70 -21.78 -0.92
C PRO A 168 -4.17 -20.73 -1.94
N ILE A 169 -3.21 -20.05 -2.55
CA ILE A 169 -3.39 -19.11 -3.66
C ILE A 169 -2.65 -19.70 -4.85
N ARG A 170 -3.37 -19.93 -5.96
CA ARG A 170 -2.80 -20.42 -7.21
C ARG A 170 -3.29 -19.57 -8.37
N HIS A 171 -2.37 -19.06 -9.19
CA HIS A 171 -2.66 -18.20 -10.33
C HIS A 171 -3.62 -17.05 -9.99
N GLY A 172 -3.36 -16.36 -8.87
CA GLY A 172 -4.19 -15.25 -8.40
C GLY A 172 -5.60 -15.67 -7.96
N GLN A 173 -5.85 -16.96 -7.73
CA GLN A 173 -7.15 -17.51 -7.36
C GLN A 173 -7.06 -18.30 -6.04
N ILE A 174 -8.10 -18.15 -5.22
CA ILE A 174 -8.39 -19.04 -4.10
C ILE A 174 -9.55 -19.93 -4.53
N ASP A 175 -9.34 -21.25 -4.49
CA ASP A 175 -10.43 -22.23 -4.53
C ASP A 175 -10.72 -22.67 -3.09
N PHE A 176 -11.92 -22.38 -2.60
CA PHE A 176 -12.27 -22.72 -1.21
C PHE A 176 -12.47 -24.22 -1.01
N SER A 177 -12.49 -25.01 -2.07
CA SER A 177 -12.49 -26.48 -2.01
C SER A 177 -11.11 -27.01 -1.58
N ASP A 178 -10.06 -26.24 -1.81
CA ASP A 178 -8.68 -26.55 -1.40
C ASP A 178 -8.27 -25.87 -0.08
N ALA A 179 -9.11 -24.99 0.45
CA ALA A 179 -8.88 -24.38 1.76
C ALA A 179 -9.21 -25.38 2.87
N THR A 180 -8.26 -25.59 3.78
CA THR A 180 -8.43 -26.52 4.91
C THR A 180 -8.70 -25.74 6.20
N VAL A 181 -9.56 -26.30 7.05
CA VAL A 181 -9.77 -25.84 8.42
C VAL A 181 -9.64 -27.07 9.31
N GLU A 182 -8.48 -27.22 9.92
CA GLU A 182 -8.18 -28.31 10.84
C GLU A 182 -8.50 -27.84 12.26
N HIS A 183 -9.31 -28.62 12.98
CA HIS A 183 -9.58 -28.37 14.40
C HIS A 183 -9.80 -29.68 15.14
N VAL A 184 -9.74 -29.64 16.47
CA VAL A 184 -10.08 -30.78 17.32
C VAL A 184 -11.62 -30.90 17.39
N GLY A 185 -12.25 -31.57 16.42
CA GLY A 185 -13.71 -31.74 16.32
C GLY A 185 -14.21 -32.01 14.88
N PRO A 186 -15.54 -32.02 14.62
CA PRO A 186 -16.07 -32.41 13.31
C PRO A 186 -15.82 -31.37 12.20
N ASP A 187 -15.29 -31.81 11.05
CA ASP A 187 -14.88 -31.05 9.85
C ASP A 187 -15.54 -29.67 9.65
N SER A 188 -14.83 -28.60 10.02
CA SER A 188 -15.17 -27.24 9.58
C SER A 188 -14.67 -26.98 8.16
N ARG A 189 -15.39 -26.19 7.37
CA ARG A 189 -15.02 -25.92 5.96
C ARG A 189 -15.32 -24.48 5.56
N MET A 190 -14.47 -23.87 4.75
CA MET A 190 -14.68 -22.50 4.26
C MET A 190 -15.41 -22.46 2.92
N GLY A 191 -15.96 -21.31 2.58
CA GLY A 191 -16.51 -21.09 1.24
C GLY A 191 -16.97 -19.67 1.01
N VAL A 192 -17.48 -19.44 -0.19
CA VAL A 192 -18.04 -18.15 -0.60
C VAL A 192 -19.46 -18.34 -1.12
N SER A 193 -20.43 -17.66 -0.50
CA SER A 193 -21.83 -17.63 -0.91
C SER A 193 -22.23 -16.24 -1.37
N ARG A 194 -23.44 -16.09 -1.92
CA ARG A 194 -23.98 -14.77 -2.30
C ARG A 194 -24.08 -13.78 -1.14
N LEU A 195 -24.11 -14.28 0.10
CA LEU A 195 -24.14 -13.45 1.31
C LEU A 195 -22.74 -13.03 1.77
N GLY A 196 -21.71 -13.82 1.48
CA GLY A 196 -20.38 -13.56 2.03
C GLY A 196 -19.42 -14.74 2.05
N LEU A 197 -18.22 -14.47 2.56
CA LEU A 197 -17.25 -15.50 2.95
C LEU A 197 -17.69 -16.12 4.28
N TYR A 198 -17.71 -17.44 4.35
CA TYR A 198 -18.22 -18.16 5.50
C TYR A 198 -17.33 -19.33 5.91
N VAL A 199 -17.55 -19.78 7.15
CA VAL A 199 -17.09 -21.06 7.69
C VAL A 199 -18.34 -21.86 8.05
N ASP A 200 -18.45 -23.08 7.52
CA ASP A 200 -19.42 -24.08 7.95
C ASP A 200 -18.80 -24.87 9.09
N ALA A 201 -19.45 -24.84 10.26
CA ALA A 201 -19.12 -25.63 11.43
C ALA A 201 -20.30 -26.58 11.75
N PRO A 202 -20.10 -27.60 12.61
CA PRO A 202 -21.14 -28.59 12.93
C PRO A 202 -22.43 -27.99 13.51
N ASN A 203 -22.33 -26.84 14.17
CA ASN A 203 -23.45 -26.10 14.77
C ASN A 203 -24.08 -25.07 13.82
N GLY A 204 -23.59 -24.94 12.59
CA GLY A 204 -24.13 -24.05 11.57
C GLY A 204 -23.08 -23.21 10.84
N ARG A 205 -23.57 -22.29 10.00
CA ARG A 205 -22.74 -21.41 9.18
C ARG A 205 -22.49 -20.07 9.88
N SER A 206 -21.23 -19.65 9.92
CA SER A 206 -20.82 -18.32 10.39
C SER A 206 -20.18 -17.53 9.25
N TYR A 207 -20.60 -16.27 9.07
CA TYR A 207 -20.03 -15.38 8.05
C TYR A 207 -18.87 -14.58 8.62
N LEU A 208 -17.71 -14.67 7.96
CA LEU A 208 -16.52 -13.88 8.26
C LEU A 208 -16.63 -12.48 7.65
N TYR A 209 -17.05 -12.43 6.39
CA TYR A 209 -17.19 -11.20 5.63
C TYR A 209 -18.52 -11.21 4.90
N GLN A 210 -19.37 -10.23 5.13
CA GLN A 210 -20.66 -10.09 4.44
C GLN A 210 -20.54 -9.13 3.26
N PHE A 211 -21.13 -9.50 2.12
CA PHE A 211 -21.12 -8.67 0.92
C PHE A 211 -22.27 -7.65 0.97
N ALA A 212 -22.00 -6.40 0.58
CA ALA A 212 -23.04 -5.37 0.49
C ALA A 212 -24.09 -5.69 -0.59
N SER A 213 -23.66 -6.23 -1.74
CA SER A 213 -24.53 -6.76 -2.79
C SER A 213 -23.77 -7.71 -3.72
N ALA A 214 -24.47 -8.69 -4.27
CA ALA A 214 -23.97 -9.60 -5.31
C ALA A 214 -24.58 -9.22 -6.69
N PRO A 215 -23.89 -9.46 -7.81
CA PRO A 215 -22.61 -10.18 -7.94
C PRO A 215 -21.37 -9.32 -7.59
N LEU A 216 -20.30 -9.98 -7.14
CA LEU A 216 -18.99 -9.37 -6.93
C LEU A 216 -18.02 -9.82 -8.03
N ALA A 217 -17.20 -8.88 -8.50
CA ALA A 217 -16.22 -9.19 -9.54
C ALA A 217 -15.19 -10.21 -9.02
N GLY A 218 -14.87 -11.19 -9.85
CA GLY A 218 -13.89 -12.23 -9.51
C GLY A 218 -14.39 -13.30 -8.54
N VAL A 219 -15.69 -13.34 -8.20
CA VAL A 219 -16.24 -14.36 -7.30
C VAL A 219 -17.16 -15.33 -8.05
N GLU A 220 -16.86 -16.62 -7.95
CA GLU A 220 -17.79 -17.69 -8.32
C GLU A 220 -18.34 -18.31 -7.03
N PHE A 221 -19.64 -18.17 -6.82
CA PHE A 221 -20.28 -18.61 -5.58
C PHE A 221 -20.42 -20.14 -5.51
N GLU A 222 -20.49 -20.65 -4.27
CA GLU A 222 -20.74 -22.07 -3.98
C GLU A 222 -21.89 -22.64 -4.82
N ARG A 223 -21.72 -23.87 -5.29
CA ARG A 223 -22.79 -24.66 -5.91
C ARG A 223 -23.11 -25.84 -5.02
N ARG A 224 -24.39 -25.96 -4.67
CA ARG A 224 -24.91 -27.09 -3.89
C ARG A 224 -25.42 -28.16 -4.84
N GLY A 225 -25.10 -29.42 -4.54
CA GLY A 225 -25.63 -30.57 -5.27
C GLY A 225 -27.17 -30.61 -5.26
N ALA A 226 -27.77 -31.28 -6.24
CA ALA A 226 -29.22 -31.32 -6.44
C ALA A 226 -29.99 -31.77 -5.18
N LEU A 227 -30.86 -30.86 -4.71
CA LEU A 227 -32.04 -30.93 -3.81
C LEU A 227 -32.12 -31.88 -2.60
N LEU A 228 -31.24 -32.88 -2.41
CA LEU A 228 -31.28 -33.83 -1.28
C LEU A 228 -29.91 -34.31 -0.79
N SER A 229 -28.79 -33.90 -1.41
CA SER A 229 -27.46 -34.23 -0.90
C SER A 229 -26.97 -33.17 0.11
N PRO A 230 -26.62 -33.52 1.36
CA PRO A 230 -26.04 -32.58 2.33
C PRO A 230 -24.62 -32.11 1.98
N TRP A 231 -24.11 -32.49 0.81
CA TRP A 231 -22.74 -32.26 0.38
C TRP A 231 -22.67 -31.09 -0.61
N VAL A 232 -21.95 -30.04 -0.22
CA VAL A 232 -21.54 -28.95 -1.11
C VAL A 232 -20.46 -29.52 -2.05
N SER A 233 -20.74 -29.56 -3.36
CA SER A 233 -19.82 -30.09 -4.37
C SER A 233 -18.70 -29.11 -4.73
N GLU A 234 -19.02 -27.81 -4.75
CA GLU A 234 -18.08 -26.72 -5.06
C GLU A 234 -18.28 -25.58 -4.05
N ARG A 235 -17.20 -25.19 -3.35
CA ARG A 235 -17.26 -24.16 -2.28
C ARG A 235 -17.07 -22.73 -2.80
N GLY A 236 -16.91 -22.60 -4.12
CA GLY A 236 -16.72 -21.35 -4.82
C GLY A 236 -15.25 -20.97 -4.96
N THR A 237 -15.00 -19.96 -5.78
CA THR A 237 -13.67 -19.46 -6.11
C THR A 237 -13.62 -17.94 -6.01
N LEU A 238 -12.43 -17.40 -5.75
CA LEU A 238 -12.17 -15.97 -5.65
C LEU A 238 -10.88 -15.61 -6.40
N ARG A 239 -11.00 -14.77 -7.43
CA ARG A 239 -9.88 -14.17 -8.16
C ARG A 239 -9.43 -12.88 -7.48
N LEU A 240 -8.24 -12.90 -6.90
CA LEU A 240 -7.71 -11.89 -5.99
C LEU A 240 -7.72 -10.48 -6.59
N GLN A 241 -7.19 -10.31 -7.81
CA GLN A 241 -7.13 -9.01 -8.46
C GLN A 241 -8.53 -8.39 -8.62
N ALA A 242 -9.43 -9.09 -9.32
CA ALA A 242 -10.76 -8.57 -9.63
C ALA A 242 -11.59 -8.32 -8.36
N PHE A 243 -11.45 -9.21 -7.37
CA PHE A 243 -12.10 -9.04 -6.07
C PHE A 243 -11.56 -7.82 -5.33
N ALA A 244 -10.25 -7.70 -5.15
CA ALA A 244 -9.63 -6.59 -4.41
C ALA A 244 -9.91 -5.23 -5.05
N GLU A 245 -9.79 -5.12 -6.38
CA GLU A 245 -10.15 -3.90 -7.10
C GLU A 245 -11.62 -3.53 -6.92
N SER A 246 -12.53 -4.51 -6.97
CA SER A 246 -13.96 -4.29 -6.71
C SER A 246 -14.21 -3.79 -5.28
N MET A 247 -13.56 -4.41 -4.28
CA MET A 247 -13.69 -4.01 -2.88
C MET A 247 -13.20 -2.58 -2.64
N LEU A 248 -12.07 -2.19 -3.24
CA LEU A 248 -11.52 -0.83 -3.13
C LEU A 248 -12.44 0.21 -3.80
N ARG A 249 -13.06 -0.14 -4.92
CA ARG A 249 -14.06 0.73 -5.59
C ARG A 249 -15.35 0.85 -4.76
N GLN A 250 -15.79 -0.22 -4.10
CA GLN A 250 -17.00 -0.24 -3.27
C GLN A 250 -16.83 0.49 -1.93
N GLY A 251 -15.68 0.35 -1.26
CA GLY A 251 -15.41 1.03 0.01
C GLY A 251 -15.53 2.56 -0.07
N ARG A 252 -15.27 3.14 -1.24
CA ARG A 252 -15.48 4.58 -1.52
C ARG A 252 -16.94 4.99 -1.67
N ARG A 253 -17.83 4.05 -1.97
CA ARG A 253 -19.26 4.32 -2.24
C ARG A 253 -20.13 4.16 -1.00
N GLY A 254 -19.57 3.82 0.16
CA GLY A 254 -20.30 3.77 1.44
C GLY A 254 -21.42 2.72 1.49
N HIS A 255 -21.43 1.71 0.61
CA HIS A 255 -22.42 0.64 0.65
C HIS A 255 -21.97 -0.42 1.67
N GLY A 256 -22.71 -0.57 2.76
CA GLY A 256 -22.30 -1.38 3.91
C GLY A 256 -22.73 -2.85 3.83
N GLN A 257 -21.76 -3.75 3.77
CA GLN A 257 -21.52 -4.84 4.73
C GLN A 257 -20.05 -5.31 4.62
N GLY A 258 -19.48 -5.83 5.71
CA GLY A 258 -18.05 -6.10 5.86
C GLY A 258 -17.79 -7.16 6.93
N LEU A 259 -16.73 -7.02 7.73
CA LEU A 259 -16.45 -7.95 8.85
C LEU A 259 -17.59 -7.91 9.87
N THR A 260 -18.16 -9.10 10.17
CA THR A 260 -19.19 -9.27 11.20
C THR A 260 -18.60 -9.03 12.59
N GLU A 261 -19.44 -8.73 13.59
CA GLU A 261 -18.98 -8.55 14.98
C GLU A 261 -18.24 -9.80 15.49
N GLN A 262 -18.80 -10.98 15.22
CA GLN A 262 -18.17 -12.25 15.54
C GLN A 262 -16.81 -12.42 14.84
N ALA A 263 -16.71 -12.06 13.56
CA ALA A 263 -15.43 -12.10 12.83
C ALA A 263 -14.39 -11.15 13.42
N ARG A 264 -14.78 -9.96 13.88
CA ARG A 264 -13.86 -9.02 14.53
C ARG A 264 -13.30 -9.57 15.83
N LEU A 265 -14.14 -10.22 16.64
CA LEU A 265 -13.70 -10.89 17.87
C LEU A 265 -12.74 -12.04 17.58
N LEU A 266 -13.03 -12.85 16.55
CA LEU A 266 -12.15 -13.94 16.10
C LEU A 266 -10.81 -13.40 15.63
N LEU A 267 -10.80 -12.39 14.76
CA LEU A 267 -9.56 -11.77 14.25
C LEU A 267 -8.69 -11.17 15.35
N GLY A 268 -9.28 -10.69 16.45
CA GLY A 268 -8.55 -10.25 17.64
C GLY A 268 -7.71 -11.34 18.31
N ARG A 269 -7.93 -12.60 17.96
CA ARG A 269 -7.25 -13.79 18.50
C ARG A 269 -6.66 -14.70 17.42
N THR A 270 -6.73 -14.27 16.16
CA THR A 270 -6.20 -15.04 15.03
C THR A 270 -4.78 -14.59 14.74
N ALA A 271 -3.80 -15.45 14.99
CA ALA A 271 -2.48 -15.29 14.41
C ALA A 271 -2.56 -15.56 12.90
N LEU A 272 -1.76 -14.85 12.12
CA LEU A 272 -1.71 -14.96 10.67
C LEU A 272 -0.26 -15.08 10.24
N SER A 273 0.03 -16.03 9.36
CA SER A 273 1.29 -16.10 8.64
C SER A 273 1.04 -16.39 7.17
N GLY A 274 1.96 -16.04 6.30
CA GLY A 274 1.82 -16.40 4.89
C GLY A 274 2.97 -15.90 4.05
N GLU A 275 3.19 -16.59 2.95
CA GLU A 275 4.14 -16.19 1.92
C GLU A 275 3.41 -16.19 0.58
N VAL A 276 3.51 -15.07 -0.13
CA VAL A 276 2.84 -14.87 -1.42
C VAL A 276 3.81 -14.25 -2.41
N GLN A 277 4.15 -14.99 -3.45
CA GLN A 277 4.88 -14.49 -4.61
C GLN A 277 3.91 -13.71 -5.50
N LEU A 278 4.11 -12.40 -5.62
CA LEU A 278 3.31 -11.57 -6.54
C LEU A 278 3.71 -11.80 -8.00
N GLY A 279 2.74 -11.59 -8.88
CA GLY A 279 2.93 -11.56 -10.33
C GLY A 279 3.68 -10.31 -10.82
N ASP A 280 4.07 -10.34 -12.09
CA ASP A 280 4.47 -9.13 -12.80
C ASP A 280 3.22 -8.40 -13.31
N GLY A 281 3.33 -7.11 -13.60
CA GLY A 281 2.23 -6.34 -14.19
C GLY A 281 2.03 -4.97 -13.61
N ARG A 282 1.01 -4.27 -14.14
CA ARG A 282 0.72 -2.89 -13.75
C ARG A 282 0.07 -2.84 -12.36
N PHE A 283 0.75 -2.15 -11.46
CA PHE A 283 0.19 -1.67 -10.19
C PHE A 283 -0.18 -0.19 -10.35
N ALA A 284 -1.42 0.16 -10.07
CA ALA A 284 -1.87 1.55 -10.10
C ALA A 284 -2.90 1.79 -9.00
N VAL A 285 -2.71 2.89 -8.29
CA VAL A 285 -3.61 3.46 -7.29
C VAL A 285 -3.69 4.97 -7.54
N PRO A 286 -4.69 5.68 -7.00
CA PRO A 286 -4.80 7.12 -7.19
C PRO A 286 -3.52 7.85 -6.75
N GLY A 287 -2.87 8.52 -7.71
CA GLY A 287 -1.63 9.26 -7.49
C GLY A 287 -0.34 8.42 -7.53
N LEU A 288 -0.39 7.12 -7.79
CA LEU A 288 0.81 6.27 -7.91
C LEU A 288 0.59 5.14 -8.91
N GLN A 289 1.53 4.93 -9.82
CA GLN A 289 1.57 3.76 -10.69
C GLN A 289 2.99 3.23 -10.85
N ALA A 290 3.11 1.95 -11.13
CA ALA A 290 4.36 1.31 -11.50
C ALA A 290 4.07 -0.01 -12.24
N HIS A 291 5.06 -0.55 -12.92
CA HIS A 291 5.01 -1.88 -13.50
C HIS A 291 5.91 -2.82 -12.70
N MET A 292 5.33 -3.74 -11.93
CA MET A 292 6.07 -4.72 -11.14
C MET A 292 6.72 -5.74 -12.06
N VAL A 293 7.99 -6.08 -11.79
CA VAL A 293 8.78 -7.01 -12.60
C VAL A 293 9.66 -7.90 -11.72
N GLY A 294 10.14 -9.01 -12.29
CA GLY A 294 11.16 -9.84 -11.65
C GLY A 294 10.60 -11.00 -10.84
N ARG A 295 9.31 -11.36 -11.03
CA ARG A 295 8.72 -12.58 -10.45
C ARG A 295 9.57 -13.83 -10.71
N SER A 296 10.05 -14.02 -11.95
CA SER A 296 10.87 -15.18 -12.32
C SER A 296 12.25 -15.22 -11.64
N GLU A 297 12.71 -14.08 -11.12
CA GLU A 297 13.93 -13.94 -10.33
C GLU A 297 13.67 -14.07 -8.81
N GLY A 298 12.43 -14.37 -8.40
CA GLY A 298 12.03 -14.43 -6.99
C GLY A 298 11.84 -13.06 -6.33
N ARG A 299 11.75 -11.98 -7.10
CA ARG A 299 11.41 -10.65 -6.56
C ARG A 299 9.92 -10.51 -6.33
N ASN A 300 9.52 -9.56 -5.50
CA ASN A 300 8.14 -9.26 -5.14
C ASN A 300 7.45 -10.37 -4.32
N ALA A 301 8.22 -11.16 -3.57
CA ALA A 301 7.71 -12.07 -2.56
C ALA A 301 7.28 -11.30 -1.30
N LEU A 302 6.03 -11.51 -0.87
CA LEU A 302 5.44 -10.94 0.32
C LEU A 302 5.46 -11.95 1.46
N GLY A 303 6.05 -11.58 2.60
CA GLY A 303 5.83 -12.21 3.88
C GLY A 303 4.72 -11.49 4.65
N LEU A 304 3.76 -12.24 5.19
CA LEU A 304 2.67 -11.76 6.02
C LEU A 304 2.85 -12.35 7.42
N ARG A 305 2.77 -11.52 8.46
CA ARG A 305 2.80 -11.99 9.85
C ARG A 305 1.95 -11.14 10.78
N SER A 306 1.20 -11.80 11.64
CA SER A 306 0.52 -11.20 12.77
C SER A 306 0.40 -12.23 13.90
N GLU A 307 0.64 -11.82 15.13
CA GLU A 307 0.29 -12.64 16.31
C GLU A 307 -1.21 -12.55 16.63
N ALA A 308 -1.86 -11.47 16.20
CA ALA A 308 -3.29 -11.26 16.32
C ALA A 308 -3.74 -10.19 15.30
N VAL A 309 -4.46 -10.59 14.25
CA VAL A 309 -4.83 -9.71 13.12
C VAL A 309 -5.62 -8.48 13.57
N GLY A 310 -6.44 -8.60 14.61
CA GLY A 310 -7.18 -7.48 15.19
C GLY A 310 -6.31 -6.43 15.90
N HIS A 311 -5.04 -6.73 16.18
CA HIS A 311 -4.09 -5.83 16.85
C HIS A 311 -3.01 -5.30 15.92
N GLY A 312 -2.74 -5.97 14.80
CA GLY A 312 -1.80 -5.49 13.79
C GLY A 312 -1.51 -6.50 12.68
N LEU A 313 -0.73 -6.06 11.71
CA LEU A 313 -0.24 -6.87 10.60
C LEU A 313 1.12 -6.33 10.16
N THR A 314 2.09 -7.22 10.02
CA THR A 314 3.36 -6.93 9.35
C THR A 314 3.33 -7.55 7.95
N VAL A 315 3.71 -6.74 6.97
CA VAL A 315 3.91 -7.14 5.58
C VAL A 315 5.35 -6.81 5.23
N GLU A 316 6.09 -7.77 4.70
CA GLU A 316 7.48 -7.62 4.34
C GLU A 316 7.71 -8.03 2.89
N MET A 317 8.54 -7.28 2.18
CA MET A 317 9.00 -7.61 0.84
C MET A 317 10.51 -7.37 0.81
N ALA A 318 11.29 -8.45 0.90
CA ALA A 318 12.74 -8.36 0.95
C ALA A 318 13.35 -7.74 -0.33
N SER A 319 12.69 -7.95 -1.48
CA SER A 319 13.12 -7.40 -2.76
C SER A 319 11.91 -7.01 -3.62
N LEU A 320 11.58 -5.73 -3.63
CA LEU A 320 10.71 -5.08 -4.60
C LEU A 320 11.50 -4.78 -5.87
N SER A 321 10.89 -5.00 -7.03
CA SER A 321 11.37 -4.43 -8.29
C SER A 321 10.21 -3.98 -9.17
N ALA A 322 10.30 -2.74 -9.63
CA ALA A 322 9.32 -2.14 -10.51
C ALA A 322 9.99 -1.21 -11.52
N ARG A 323 9.30 -0.96 -12.63
CA ARG A 323 9.68 -0.03 -13.69
C ARG A 323 8.59 1.01 -13.92
N ASP A 324 8.95 2.08 -14.62
CA ASP A 324 8.02 3.13 -15.04
C ASP A 324 7.18 3.66 -13.85
N ALA A 325 7.83 3.79 -12.70
CA ALA A 325 7.17 4.24 -11.48
C ALA A 325 6.86 5.73 -11.62
N ALA A 326 5.62 6.12 -11.40
CA ALA A 326 5.20 7.52 -11.44
C ALA A 326 4.26 7.83 -10.29
N ALA A 327 4.47 8.94 -9.61
CA ALA A 327 3.65 9.42 -8.52
C ALA A 327 3.25 10.89 -8.74
N LYS A 328 2.05 11.26 -8.33
CA LYS A 328 1.57 12.64 -8.33
C LYS A 328 1.26 13.07 -6.91
N TRP A 329 1.85 14.18 -6.47
CA TRP A 329 1.68 14.69 -5.11
C TRP A 329 1.64 16.21 -5.10
N LYS A 330 0.56 16.82 -4.59
CA LYS A 330 0.39 18.29 -4.45
C LYS A 330 0.84 19.10 -5.69
N GLY A 331 0.52 18.63 -6.90
CA GLY A 331 0.88 19.30 -8.16
C GLY A 331 2.29 19.02 -8.68
N ALA A 332 3.10 18.25 -7.94
CA ALA A 332 4.35 17.68 -8.42
C ALA A 332 4.12 16.30 -9.06
N GLU A 333 4.84 16.03 -10.14
CA GLU A 333 4.92 14.70 -10.76
C GLU A 333 6.32 14.14 -10.57
N LEU A 334 6.41 12.98 -9.93
CA LEU A 334 7.63 12.22 -9.76
C LEU A 334 7.59 11.02 -10.70
N ALA A 335 8.69 10.71 -11.39
CA ALA A 335 8.81 9.53 -12.22
C ALA A 335 10.20 8.89 -12.07
N CYS A 336 10.29 7.56 -12.15
CA CYS A 336 11.55 6.81 -12.14
C CYS A 336 11.44 5.69 -13.17
N ASP A 337 12.54 5.40 -13.86
CA ASP A 337 12.57 4.34 -14.88
C ASP A 337 12.59 2.95 -14.23
N GLU A 338 13.34 2.80 -13.14
CA GLU A 338 13.41 1.57 -12.35
C GLU A 338 13.48 1.91 -10.85
N VAL A 339 12.84 1.09 -10.03
CA VAL A 339 12.90 1.16 -8.58
C VAL A 339 13.12 -0.25 -8.02
N THR A 340 14.08 -0.37 -7.10
CA THR A 340 14.30 -1.59 -6.30
C THR A 340 14.40 -1.24 -4.84
N ALA A 341 13.79 -2.04 -3.95
CA ALA A 341 13.82 -1.75 -2.52
C ALA A 341 13.52 -2.98 -1.66
N GLY A 342 14.05 -3.04 -0.44
CA GLY A 342 13.46 -3.85 0.63
C GLY A 342 12.38 -3.01 1.33
N LEU A 343 11.16 -3.53 1.47
CA LEU A 343 10.03 -2.85 2.10
C LEU A 343 9.49 -3.62 3.29
N LYS A 344 9.14 -2.90 4.35
CA LYS A 344 8.40 -3.45 5.47
C LYS A 344 7.31 -2.49 5.90
N LEU A 345 6.06 -2.95 5.89
CA LEU A 345 4.91 -2.22 6.39
C LEU A 345 4.40 -2.89 7.65
N GLN A 346 4.29 -2.13 8.73
CA GLN A 346 3.66 -2.55 9.97
C GLN A 346 2.43 -1.71 10.19
N LEU A 347 1.29 -2.37 10.40
CA LEU A 347 0.05 -1.77 10.86
C LEU A 347 -0.19 -2.25 12.29
N PHE A 348 -0.59 -1.36 13.18
CA PHE A 348 -0.92 -1.73 14.56
C PHE A 348 -1.97 -0.80 15.14
N VAL A 349 -2.72 -1.31 16.09
CA VAL A 349 -3.78 -0.55 16.78
C VAL A 349 -3.23 0.07 18.06
N GLU A 350 -3.29 1.39 18.15
CA GLU A 350 -2.99 2.15 19.37
C GLU A 350 -4.27 2.84 19.84
N GLY A 351 -4.90 2.30 20.89
CA GLY A 351 -6.19 2.77 21.38
C GLY A 351 -7.30 2.59 20.34
N ARG A 352 -7.82 3.71 19.81
CA ARG A 352 -8.85 3.74 18.76
C ARG A 352 -8.30 4.05 17.36
N GLN A 353 -6.99 4.19 17.22
CA GLN A 353 -6.35 4.58 15.96
C GLN A 353 -5.51 3.43 15.42
N VAL A 354 -5.55 3.25 14.10
CA VAL A 354 -4.56 2.43 13.40
C VAL A 354 -3.37 3.33 13.09
N ARG A 355 -2.17 2.83 13.36
CA ARG A 355 -0.92 3.46 13.00
C ARG A 355 -0.17 2.60 12.02
N PHE A 356 0.68 3.25 11.24
CA PHE A 356 1.54 2.56 10.31
C PHE A 356 3.00 2.99 10.49
N VAL A 357 3.88 2.06 10.15
CA VAL A 357 5.31 2.26 9.96
C VAL A 357 5.67 1.59 8.63
N LEU A 358 6.14 2.38 7.67
CA LEU A 358 6.69 1.91 6.39
C LEU A 358 8.19 2.14 6.41
N GLU A 359 8.96 1.07 6.32
CA GLU A 359 10.42 1.08 6.29
C GLU A 359 10.92 0.70 4.90
N VAL A 360 11.96 1.41 4.45
CA VAL A 360 12.73 1.07 3.25
C VAL A 360 14.20 0.90 3.65
N GLU A 361 14.69 -0.34 3.63
CA GLU A 361 16.05 -0.63 4.11
C GLU A 361 17.12 -0.16 3.12
N ASN A 362 16.98 -0.52 1.85
CA ASN A 362 17.92 -0.21 0.77
C ASN A 362 17.16 0.07 -0.54
N GLY A 363 16.75 1.33 -0.74
CA GLY A 363 16.08 1.77 -1.95
C GLY A 363 17.06 2.25 -3.01
N ARG A 364 16.80 1.91 -4.27
CA ARG A 364 17.45 2.49 -5.44
C ARG A 364 16.40 2.90 -6.46
N ALA A 365 16.60 4.05 -7.08
CA ALA A 365 15.81 4.50 -8.20
C ALA A 365 16.73 4.95 -9.35
N ALA A 366 16.46 4.48 -10.56
CA ALA A 366 17.16 4.89 -11.77
C ALA A 366 16.35 5.95 -12.51
N GLY A 367 17.04 6.95 -13.06
CA GLY A 367 16.42 8.03 -13.83
C GLY A 367 15.30 8.80 -13.10
N PRO A 368 15.38 9.11 -11.80
CA PRO A 368 14.32 9.86 -11.14
C PRO A 368 14.18 11.26 -11.74
N ARG A 369 12.95 11.66 -12.01
CA ARG A 369 12.52 12.92 -12.59
C ARG A 369 11.43 13.51 -11.69
N LEU A 370 11.50 14.82 -11.49
CA LEU A 370 10.53 15.58 -10.72
C LEU A 370 10.17 16.82 -11.54
N ASP A 371 8.91 16.88 -11.96
CA ASP A 371 8.33 18.03 -12.62
C ASP A 371 7.42 18.77 -11.64
N LEU A 372 7.70 20.05 -11.43
CA LEU A 372 6.90 20.92 -10.60
C LEU A 372 5.94 21.65 -11.53
N GLY A 373 4.69 21.19 -11.57
CA GLY A 373 3.64 21.83 -12.36
C GLY A 373 3.58 23.32 -12.04
N ARG A 374 3.23 24.14 -13.04
CA ARG A 374 2.90 25.56 -12.77
C ARG A 374 1.80 25.56 -11.72
N SER A 375 2.08 26.18 -10.57
CA SER A 375 1.02 26.60 -9.68
C SER A 375 0.16 27.59 -10.47
N GLU A 376 -0.90 27.11 -11.11
CA GLU A 376 -1.97 27.98 -11.56
C GLU A 376 -2.52 28.63 -10.29
N SER A 377 -2.08 29.87 -10.07
CA SER A 377 -2.66 30.75 -9.06
C SER A 377 -4.15 30.87 -9.36
N ALA A 378 -4.96 30.41 -8.40
CA ALA A 378 -6.38 30.76 -8.33
C ALA A 378 -6.56 32.28 -8.16
#